data_AF-A0A363SLM0-F1
#
_entry.id   AF-A0A363SLM0-F1
#
_cell.length_a   1.000
_cell.length_b   1.000
_cell.length_c   1.000
_cell.angle_alpha   90.00
_cell.angle_beta   90.00
_cell.angle_gamma   90.00
#
_symmetry.space_group_name_H-M   'P 1'
#
loop_
_entity.id
_entity.type
_entity.pdbx_description
1 polymer ?
#
loop_
_entity_poly.entity_id
_entity_poly.type
_entity_poly.pdbx_seq_one_letter_code
_entity_poly.pdbx_strand_id
1 'polypeptide(L)'
;MSVATTSVFGELEDWQAMLDRHEELFTEMVPGSSVAIVPKEGSGIQPGKHVAGLMAAEGAGEMLRWEVTTGGMRAEMVPYRGFQDAKVDLLFVADGEALDKLRNNIGDDTLSLMKRQIRAGNVMFFVMRTKYELQDAGYEEFLDTLGLAFLGACR
;
A
#
# COMPACT_ATOMS: atom_id res chain seq x y z
N MET A 1 20.51 21.74 13.69
CA MET A 1 19.28 21.07 14.17
C MET A 1 18.34 20.97 12.98
N SER A 2 18.34 19.84 12.28
CA SER A 2 17.35 19.60 11.24
C SER A 2 16.06 19.26 11.96
N VAL A 3 14.98 20.00 11.68
CA VAL A 3 13.65 19.62 12.13
C VAL A 3 13.40 18.26 11.49
N ALA A 4 13.33 17.19 12.29
CA ALA A 4 12.87 15.90 11.81
C ALA A 4 11.40 16.11 11.46
N THR A 5 11.12 16.35 10.18
CA THR A 5 9.76 16.28 9.65
C THR A 5 9.36 14.83 9.85
N THR A 6 8.56 14.56 10.88
CA THR A 6 7.93 13.24 11.05
C THR A 6 7.22 12.91 9.75
N SER A 7 7.64 11.83 9.11
CA SER A 7 7.03 11.38 7.86
C SER A 7 5.53 11.22 8.05
N VAL A 8 4.74 11.53 7.02
CA VAL A 8 3.28 11.37 7.05
C VAL A 8 2.85 9.92 7.34
N PHE A 9 3.76 8.97 7.13
CA PHE A 9 3.57 7.54 7.39
C PHE A 9 4.04 7.10 8.78
N GLY A 10 4.70 7.95 9.57
CA GLY A 10 5.41 7.55 10.80
C GLY A 10 6.83 7.07 10.53
N GLU A 11 7.43 6.38 11.50
CA GLU A 11 8.84 5.95 11.42
C GLU A 11 8.98 4.69 10.55
N LEU A 12 9.99 4.68 9.67
CA LEU A 12 10.21 3.57 8.74
C LEU A 12 10.58 2.26 9.46
N GLU A 13 11.29 2.37 10.59
CA GLU A 13 11.70 1.22 11.40
C GLU A 13 10.49 0.46 11.98
N ASP A 14 9.44 1.17 12.37
CA ASP A 14 8.21 0.55 12.89
C ASP A 14 7.50 -0.26 11.80
N TRP A 15 7.47 0.27 10.57
CA TRP A 15 6.93 -0.44 9.40
C TRP A 15 7.75 -1.67 9.08
N GLN A 16 9.07 -1.57 9.05
CA GLN A 16 9.93 -2.73 8.79
C GLN A 16 9.72 -3.81 9.86
N ALA A 17 9.73 -3.43 11.14
CA ALA A 17 9.51 -4.38 12.23
C ALA A 17 8.12 -5.05 12.14
N MET A 18 7.09 -4.34 11.70
CA MET A 18 5.76 -4.91 11.44
C MET A 18 5.81 -5.94 10.29
N LEU A 19 6.50 -5.63 9.20
CA LEU A 19 6.63 -6.55 8.06
C LEU A 19 7.42 -7.80 8.42
N ASP A 20 8.51 -7.65 9.18
CA ASP A 20 9.34 -8.78 9.64
C ASP A 20 8.52 -9.77 10.49
N ARG A 21 7.62 -9.27 11.35
CA ARG A 21 6.72 -10.11 12.16
C ARG A 21 5.67 -10.87 11.35
N HIS A 22 5.42 -10.43 10.12
CA HIS A 22 4.44 -11.04 9.20
C HIS A 22 5.11 -11.69 7.98
N GLU A 23 6.39 -12.06 8.08
CA GLU A 23 7.17 -12.59 6.95
C GLU A 23 6.49 -13.78 6.25
N GLU A 24 5.76 -14.63 7.01
CA GLU A 24 5.04 -15.79 6.49
C GLU A 24 4.05 -15.39 5.38
N LEU A 25 3.37 -14.24 5.49
CA LEU A 25 2.39 -13.74 4.51
C LEU A 25 3.00 -13.45 3.13
N PHE A 26 4.32 -13.28 3.06
CA PHE A 26 5.04 -12.89 1.86
C PHE A 26 5.90 -14.02 1.29
N THR A 27 5.90 -15.21 1.91
CA THR A 27 6.79 -16.32 1.56
C THR A 27 6.53 -16.85 0.14
N GLU A 28 5.26 -16.88 -0.28
CA GLU A 28 4.87 -17.32 -1.62
C GLU A 28 5.02 -16.22 -2.68
N MET A 29 5.29 -14.97 -2.28
CA MET A 29 5.39 -13.85 -3.22
C MET A 29 6.72 -13.85 -3.96
N VAL A 30 6.69 -13.54 -5.26
CA VAL A 30 7.90 -13.51 -6.08
C VAL A 30 8.76 -12.26 -5.77
N PRO A 31 10.10 -12.34 -5.83
CA PRO A 31 10.95 -11.17 -5.68
C PRO A 31 10.60 -10.04 -6.65
N GLY A 32 10.57 -8.81 -6.15
CA GLY A 32 10.13 -7.63 -6.88
C GLY A 32 8.61 -7.38 -6.85
N SER A 33 7.82 -8.29 -6.30
CA SER A 33 6.43 -8.02 -5.96
C SER A 33 6.36 -6.84 -4.98
N SER A 34 5.52 -5.86 -5.28
CA SER A 34 5.47 -4.63 -4.49
C SER A 34 4.07 -4.06 -4.31
N VAL A 35 3.86 -3.49 -3.13
CA VAL A 35 2.70 -2.68 -2.80
C VAL A 35 3.15 -1.32 -2.30
N ALA A 36 2.32 -0.29 -2.41
CA ALA A 36 2.62 1.01 -1.81
C ALA A 36 1.40 1.66 -1.18
N ILE A 37 1.65 2.51 -0.19
CA ILE A 37 0.67 3.40 0.43
C ILE A 37 1.04 4.84 0.06
N VAL A 38 0.07 5.61 -0.43
CA VAL A 38 0.21 7.04 -0.73
C VAL A 38 -0.91 7.84 -0.03
N PRO A 39 -0.65 9.07 0.44
CA PRO A 39 -1.72 9.93 0.92
C PRO A 39 -2.64 10.30 -0.24
N LYS A 40 -3.94 10.33 0.03
CA LYS A 40 -4.94 10.80 -0.94
C LYS A 40 -4.65 12.25 -1.35
N GLU A 41 -4.27 13.08 -0.40
CA GLU A 41 -3.75 14.42 -0.66
C GLU A 41 -2.43 14.33 -1.44
N GLY A 42 -2.32 15.03 -2.57
CA GLY A 42 -1.14 14.98 -3.43
C GLY A 42 -1.04 13.78 -4.38
N SER A 43 -1.88 12.73 -4.22
CA SER A 43 -1.86 11.56 -5.13
C SER A 43 -2.36 11.84 -6.55
N GLY A 44 -3.09 12.93 -6.77
CA GLY A 44 -3.80 13.21 -8.04
C GLY A 44 -5.08 12.37 -8.23
N ILE A 45 -5.38 11.46 -7.30
CA ILE A 45 -6.52 10.53 -7.34
C ILE A 45 -7.74 11.22 -6.74
N GLN A 46 -8.67 11.62 -7.61
CA GLN A 46 -9.90 12.30 -7.23
C GLN A 46 -11.12 11.37 -7.33
N PRO A 47 -12.09 11.48 -6.40
CA PRO A 47 -13.36 10.78 -6.52
C PRO A 47 -14.04 11.08 -7.87
N GLY A 48 -14.57 10.05 -8.53
CA GLY A 48 -15.33 10.19 -9.78
C GLY A 48 -14.50 10.27 -11.07
N LYS A 49 -13.16 10.30 -11.01
CA LYS A 49 -12.34 10.13 -12.22
C LYS A 49 -12.37 8.67 -12.67
N HIS A 50 -12.78 8.44 -13.93
CA HIS A 50 -12.60 7.15 -14.58
C HIS A 50 -11.12 6.77 -14.69
N VAL A 51 -10.81 5.48 -14.86
CA VAL A 51 -9.44 4.93 -14.94
C VAL A 51 -8.52 5.73 -15.88
N ALA A 52 -9.02 6.18 -17.03
CA ALA A 52 -8.26 7.02 -17.96
C ALA A 52 -7.80 8.36 -17.35
N GLY A 53 -8.62 8.97 -16.48
CA GLY A 53 -8.28 10.21 -15.78
C GLY A 53 -7.32 10.02 -14.61
N LEU A 54 -7.15 8.78 -14.12
CA LEU A 54 -6.14 8.42 -13.12
C LEU A 54 -4.77 8.22 -13.77
N MET A 55 -4.74 7.61 -14.95
CA MET A 55 -3.50 7.40 -15.71
C MET A 55 -2.81 8.70 -16.10
N ALA A 56 -3.59 9.76 -16.35
CA ALA A 56 -3.07 11.10 -16.69
C ALA A 56 -2.89 12.01 -15.46
N ALA A 57 -3.20 11.54 -14.26
CA ALA A 57 -3.08 12.35 -13.05
C ALA A 57 -1.61 12.38 -12.60
N GLU A 58 -1.03 13.58 -12.63
CA GLU A 58 0.22 13.85 -11.93
C GLU A 58 -0.01 13.75 -10.42
N GLY A 59 0.97 13.19 -9.73
CA GLY A 59 1.03 13.14 -8.28
C GLY A 59 2.33 13.73 -7.78
N ALA A 60 2.34 14.22 -6.56
CA ALA A 60 3.54 14.74 -5.92
C ALA A 60 3.53 14.37 -4.43
N GLY A 61 4.63 13.81 -3.97
CA GLY A 61 4.83 13.48 -2.57
C GLY A 61 5.73 12.27 -2.39
N GLU A 62 5.52 11.55 -1.30
CA GLU A 62 6.19 10.31 -0.98
C GLU A 62 5.17 9.17 -0.95
N MET A 63 5.64 7.96 -1.23
CA MET A 63 4.91 6.73 -0.95
C MET A 63 5.75 5.82 -0.06
N LEU A 64 5.08 5.10 0.83
CA LEU A 64 5.66 3.99 1.56
C LEU A 64 5.51 2.75 0.70
N ARG A 65 6.62 2.25 0.16
CA ARG A 65 6.66 1.04 -0.67
C ARG A 65 7.09 -0.15 0.17
N TRP A 66 6.41 -1.28 0.00
CA TRP A 66 6.85 -2.58 0.46
C TRP A 66 7.20 -3.42 -0.75
N GLU A 67 8.43 -3.95 -0.79
CA GLU A 67 8.90 -4.79 -1.89
C GLU A 67 9.48 -6.10 -1.36
N VAL A 68 9.10 -7.21 -1.98
CA VAL A 68 9.66 -8.51 -1.69
C VAL A 68 11.09 -8.56 -2.21
N THR A 69 12.04 -8.73 -1.31
CA THR A 69 13.47 -8.91 -1.61
C THR A 69 13.91 -10.33 -1.29
N THR A 70 15.16 -10.68 -1.59
CA THR A 70 15.74 -11.97 -1.19
C THR A 70 15.83 -12.16 0.33
N GLY A 71 15.68 -11.08 1.12
CA GLY A 71 15.70 -11.10 2.59
C GLY A 71 14.34 -10.90 3.24
N GLY A 72 13.24 -11.06 2.49
CA GLY A 72 11.88 -10.78 2.96
C GLY A 72 11.33 -9.45 2.45
N MET A 73 10.19 -9.03 3.01
CA MET A 73 9.50 -7.81 2.61
C MET A 73 10.18 -6.57 3.22
N ARG A 74 10.56 -5.62 2.37
CA ARG A 74 11.29 -4.42 2.76
C ARG A 74 10.44 -3.16 2.62
N ALA A 75 10.36 -2.37 3.69
CA ALA A 75 9.78 -1.04 3.65
C ALA A 75 10.79 0.01 3.14
N GLU A 76 10.32 0.93 2.30
CA GLU A 76 11.11 2.06 1.82
C GLU A 76 10.24 3.29 1.57
N MET A 77 10.77 4.46 1.94
CA MET A 77 10.23 5.76 1.56
C MET A 77 10.76 6.14 0.18
N VAL A 78 9.87 6.28 -0.80
CA VAL A 78 10.26 6.63 -2.17
C VAL A 78 9.40 7.77 -2.74
N PRO A 79 9.92 8.60 -3.66
CA PRO A 79 9.13 9.65 -4.28
C PRO A 79 7.95 9.08 -5.08
N TYR A 80 6.78 9.71 -4.93
CA TYR A 80 5.60 9.45 -5.74
C TYR A 80 5.40 10.56 -6.76
N ARG A 81 5.29 10.19 -8.05
CA ARG A 81 5.13 11.13 -9.18
C ARG A 81 3.82 10.96 -9.94
N GLY A 82 2.92 10.14 -9.41
CA GLY A 82 1.65 9.81 -10.05
C GLY A 82 1.50 8.32 -10.31
N PHE A 83 0.31 7.95 -10.78
CA PHE A 83 -0.16 6.58 -10.84
C PHE A 83 0.69 5.68 -11.76
N GLN A 84 1.13 6.21 -12.90
CA GLN A 84 1.94 5.47 -13.88
C GLN A 84 3.39 5.25 -13.41
N ASP A 85 3.94 6.22 -12.68
CA ASP A 85 5.32 6.17 -12.21
C ASP A 85 5.50 5.36 -10.92
N ALA A 86 4.40 5.03 -10.24
CA ALA A 86 4.42 4.26 -9.00
C ALA A 86 5.06 2.87 -9.17
N LYS A 87 4.85 2.22 -10.33
CA LYS A 87 5.46 0.92 -10.68
C LYS A 87 5.35 -0.15 -9.58
N VAL A 88 4.21 -0.19 -8.90
CA VAL A 88 3.85 -1.21 -7.91
C VAL A 88 2.72 -2.10 -8.44
N ASP A 89 2.53 -3.26 -7.83
CA ASP A 89 1.47 -4.19 -8.23
C ASP A 89 0.12 -3.81 -7.60
N LEU A 90 0.15 -3.29 -6.37
CA LEU A 90 -1.00 -2.68 -5.70
C LEU A 90 -0.66 -1.32 -5.10
N LEU A 91 -1.56 -0.35 -5.29
CA LEU A 91 -1.44 0.97 -4.71
C LEU A 91 -2.63 1.23 -3.77
N PHE A 92 -2.34 1.47 -2.50
CA PHE A 92 -3.28 1.92 -1.49
C PHE A 92 -3.25 3.44 -1.38
N VAL A 93 -4.42 4.05 -1.41
CA VAL A 93 -4.59 5.50 -1.30
C VAL A 93 -5.40 5.76 -0.05
N ALA A 94 -4.71 6.26 0.97
CA ALA A 94 -5.28 6.47 2.29
C ALA A 94 -5.61 7.95 2.49
N ASP A 95 -6.81 8.26 2.97
CA ASP A 95 -7.09 9.61 3.46
C ASP A 95 -6.28 9.94 4.72
N GLY A 96 -6.29 11.21 5.13
CA GLY A 96 -5.52 11.68 6.27
C GLY A 96 -5.91 10.98 7.58
N GLU A 97 -7.19 10.69 7.80
CA GLU A 97 -7.66 10.03 9.02
C GLU A 97 -7.19 8.57 9.08
N ALA A 98 -7.23 7.85 7.96
CA ALA A 98 -6.70 6.50 7.87
C ALA A 98 -5.18 6.48 8.06
N LEU A 99 -4.43 7.40 7.45
CA LEU A 99 -2.98 7.51 7.65
C LEU A 99 -2.62 7.82 9.10
N ASP A 100 -3.32 8.76 9.72
CA ASP A 100 -3.12 9.11 11.13
C ASP A 100 -3.36 7.89 12.02
N LYS A 101 -4.40 7.10 11.76
CA LYS A 101 -4.65 5.85 12.49
C LYS A 101 -3.54 4.84 12.29
N LEU A 102 -3.10 4.62 11.05
CA LEU A 102 -2.05 3.66 10.74
C LEU A 102 -0.73 4.04 11.40
N ARG A 103 -0.25 5.28 11.23
CA ARG A 103 1.04 5.72 11.78
C ARG A 103 1.07 5.67 13.31
N ASN A 104 -0.07 5.91 13.97
CA ASN A 104 -0.15 5.90 15.43
C ASN A 104 -0.32 4.49 16.03
N ASN A 105 -0.51 3.45 15.19
CA ASN A 105 -0.79 2.08 15.63
C ASN A 105 -0.01 1.04 14.82
N ILE A 106 1.21 1.37 14.39
CA ILE A 106 2.08 0.41 13.69
C ILE A 106 2.48 -0.68 14.68
N GLY A 107 2.20 -1.94 14.33
CA GLY A 107 2.23 -3.08 15.23
C GLY A 107 1.57 -4.32 14.63
N ASP A 108 1.29 -5.31 15.46
CA ASP A 108 0.73 -6.60 15.01
C ASP A 108 -0.66 -6.46 14.38
N ASP A 109 -1.46 -5.50 14.86
CA ASP A 109 -2.80 -5.25 14.35
C ASP A 109 -2.84 -4.35 13.10
N THR A 110 -1.69 -3.98 12.52
CA THR A 110 -1.63 -3.02 11.41
C THR A 110 -2.41 -3.49 10.20
N LEU A 111 -2.25 -4.75 9.77
CA LEU A 111 -2.97 -5.29 8.61
C LEU A 111 -4.48 -5.43 8.90
N SER A 112 -4.84 -5.75 10.14
CA SER A 112 -6.23 -5.75 10.61
C SER A 112 -6.85 -4.35 10.59
N LEU A 113 -6.09 -3.32 10.99
CA LEU A 113 -6.49 -1.91 10.88
C LEU A 113 -6.61 -1.48 9.41
N MET A 114 -5.61 -1.86 8.60
CA MET A 114 -5.58 -2.03 7.15
C MET A 114 -6.96 -2.29 6.55
N LYS A 115 -7.36 -3.54 6.74
CA LYS A 115 -8.65 -4.13 6.34
C LYS A 115 -9.85 -3.31 6.80
N ARG A 116 -9.86 -2.80 8.04
CA ARG A 116 -10.95 -1.97 8.55
C ARG A 116 -11.07 -0.64 7.80
N GLN A 117 -9.95 0.03 7.52
CA GLN A 117 -9.97 1.30 6.77
C GLN A 117 -10.37 1.09 5.30
N ILE A 118 -9.98 -0.03 4.69
CA ILE A 118 -10.45 -0.41 3.35
C ILE A 118 -11.96 -0.58 3.33
N ARG A 119 -12.52 -1.36 4.27
CA ARG A 119 -13.97 -1.60 4.38
C ARG A 119 -14.76 -0.32 4.67
N ALA A 120 -14.17 0.62 5.40
CA ALA A 120 -14.78 1.92 5.69
C ALA A 120 -14.75 2.90 4.49
N GLY A 121 -13.99 2.60 3.44
CA GLY A 121 -13.79 3.48 2.29
C GLY A 121 -12.75 4.58 2.49
N ASN A 122 -12.03 4.56 3.62
CA ASN A 122 -10.98 5.54 3.95
C ASN A 122 -9.63 5.19 3.28
N VAL A 123 -9.46 3.92 2.91
CA VAL A 123 -8.37 3.44 2.06
C VAL A 123 -8.95 2.86 0.79
N MET A 124 -8.67 3.50 -0.35
CA MET A 124 -8.93 2.93 -1.66
C MET A 124 -7.73 2.08 -2.09
N PHE A 125 -7.94 1.08 -2.92
CA PHE A 125 -6.83 0.34 -3.52
C PHE A 125 -7.02 0.24 -5.03
N PHE A 126 -5.89 0.19 -5.73
CA PHE A 126 -5.82 0.02 -7.17
C PHE A 126 -4.90 -1.14 -7.48
N VAL A 127 -5.33 -1.95 -8.42
CA VAL A 127 -4.61 -3.15 -8.82
C VAL A 127 -4.02 -2.89 -10.20
N MET A 128 -2.70 -2.95 -10.27
CA MET A 128 -1.92 -2.58 -11.46
C MET A 128 -1.63 -3.79 -12.36
N ARG A 129 -1.89 -4.99 -11.85
CA ARG A 129 -1.78 -6.26 -12.56
C ARG A 129 -3.15 -6.91 -12.73
N THR A 130 -3.24 -7.83 -13.67
CA THR A 130 -4.42 -8.69 -13.78
C THR A 130 -4.49 -9.64 -12.57
N LYS A 131 -5.69 -10.19 -12.35
CA LYS A 131 -5.92 -11.20 -11.31
C LYS A 131 -4.94 -12.39 -11.45
N TYR A 132 -4.76 -12.92 -12.67
CA TYR A 132 -3.86 -14.05 -12.91
C TYR A 132 -2.40 -13.71 -12.59
N GLU A 133 -1.94 -12.52 -12.98
CA GLU A 133 -0.58 -12.08 -12.66
C GLU A 133 -0.35 -11.89 -11.15
N LEU A 134 -1.38 -11.50 -10.39
CA LEU A 134 -1.29 -11.48 -8.93
C LEU A 134 -1.26 -12.88 -8.33
N GLN A 135 -1.99 -13.83 -8.93
CA GLN A 135 -1.94 -15.23 -8.52
C GLN A 135 -0.55 -15.81 -8.68
N ASP A 136 0.00 -15.67 -9.90
CA ASP A 136 1.31 -16.18 -10.27
C ASP A 136 2.42 -15.50 -9.46
N ALA A 137 2.17 -14.29 -8.98
CA ALA A 137 3.06 -13.55 -8.10
C ALA A 137 2.85 -13.82 -6.60
N GLY A 138 1.95 -14.73 -6.20
CA GLY A 138 1.80 -15.21 -4.82
C GLY A 138 0.99 -14.32 -3.88
N TYR A 139 0.15 -13.42 -4.40
CA TYR A 139 -0.57 -12.43 -3.57
C TYR A 139 -1.77 -12.98 -2.78
N GLU A 140 -2.13 -14.25 -2.93
CA GLU A 140 -3.41 -14.80 -2.44
C GLU A 140 -3.59 -14.58 -0.92
N GLU A 141 -2.60 -14.98 -0.12
CA GLU A 141 -2.66 -14.92 1.34
C GLU A 141 -2.65 -13.47 1.87
N PHE A 142 -1.79 -12.62 1.28
CA PHE A 142 -1.73 -11.20 1.61
C PHE A 142 -3.08 -10.49 1.34
N LEU A 143 -3.70 -10.75 0.19
CA LEU A 143 -4.98 -10.14 -0.17
C LEU A 143 -6.13 -10.66 0.70
N ASP A 144 -6.13 -11.93 1.07
CA ASP A 144 -7.14 -12.48 1.99
C ASP A 144 -7.06 -11.84 3.38
N THR A 145 -5.84 -11.64 3.88
CA THR A 145 -5.57 -10.91 5.13
C THR A 145 -6.22 -9.53 5.12
N LEU A 146 -6.06 -8.78 4.02
CA LEU A 146 -6.68 -7.46 3.83
C LEU A 146 -8.19 -7.50 3.55
N GLY A 147 -8.80 -8.70 3.48
CA GLY A 147 -10.22 -8.87 3.18
C GLY A 147 -10.57 -8.54 1.73
N LEU A 148 -9.59 -8.62 0.83
CA LEU A 148 -9.70 -8.37 -0.60
C LEU A 148 -9.93 -9.65 -1.41
N ALA A 149 -10.34 -10.73 -0.72
CA ALA A 149 -10.59 -12.09 -1.21
C ALA A 149 -10.58 -12.18 -2.74
N PHE A 150 -9.37 -12.41 -3.24
CA PHE A 150 -8.91 -12.52 -4.62
C PHE A 150 -9.78 -11.83 -5.69
N LEU A 151 -10.08 -10.55 -5.41
CA LEU A 151 -10.68 -9.52 -6.26
C LEU A 151 -11.98 -9.92 -6.97
N GLY A 152 -12.85 -10.61 -6.23
CA GLY A 152 -14.22 -10.88 -6.63
C GLY A 152 -15.15 -11.23 -5.47
N ALA A 153 -15.64 -10.19 -4.78
CA ALA A 153 -16.99 -10.14 -4.22
C ALA A 153 -17.43 -8.66 -4.02
N CYS A 154 -17.66 -7.93 -5.12
CA CYS A 154 -18.64 -6.84 -5.06
C CYS A 154 -20.01 -7.50 -4.90
N ARG A 155 -20.68 -7.26 -3.78
CA ARG A 155 -22.14 -7.40 -3.66
C ARG A 155 -22.74 -6.01 -3.60
#